data_AF-A0A0Q9CFC3-F1
#
_entry.id   AF-A0A0Q9CFC3-F1
#
_cell.length_a   1.000
_cell.length_b   1.000
_cell.length_c   1.000
_cell.angle_alpha   90.00
_cell.angle_beta   90.00
_cell.angle_gamma   90.00
#
_symmetry.space_group_name_H-M   'P 1'
#
loop_
_entity.id
_entity.type
_entity.pdbx_description
1 polymer ?
#
loop_
_entity_poly.entity_id
_entity_poly.type
_entity_poly.pdbx_seq_one_letter_code
_entity_poly.pdbx_strand_id
1 'polypeptide(L)'
;MRGSIARSASRVCGHETYFDIALSWYSRRVGTSILPIKDRRFIEGKKSGYSLRKLMSHARRLIMSSRVKALRIGGYLGLAAMFFGFTFAAYVAVREFFHPGAFMARGWSSLIISNMVFSGMILFLISAALEYLSILVLRAQGKPTFFVIDRSDDVVIASYLRELAA
;
A
#
# COMPACT_ATOMS: atom_id res chain seq x y z
N MET A 1 14.66 -21.14 13.29
CA MET A 1 14.12 -19.91 13.93
C MET A 1 13.63 -20.27 15.33
N ARG A 2 13.83 -19.42 16.36
CA ARG A 2 13.32 -19.71 17.72
C ARG A 2 11.78 -19.60 17.72
N GLY A 3 11.10 -20.58 18.33
CA GLY A 3 9.63 -20.67 18.31
C GLY A 3 8.90 -19.51 19.01
N SER A 4 9.58 -18.79 19.91
CA SER A 4 9.03 -17.56 20.52
C SER A 4 8.90 -16.43 19.49
N ILE A 5 9.95 -16.18 18.70
CA ILE A 5 9.96 -15.14 17.67
C ILE A 5 8.93 -15.45 16.58
N ALA A 6 8.80 -16.71 16.17
CA ALA A 6 7.83 -17.13 15.16
C ALA A 6 6.39 -16.87 15.62
N ARG A 7 6.05 -17.20 16.88
CA ARG A 7 4.73 -16.94 17.46
C ARG A 7 4.44 -15.45 17.66
N SER A 8 5.44 -14.66 18.02
CA SER A 8 5.30 -13.20 18.12
C SER A 8 5.08 -12.57 16.75
N ALA A 9 5.85 -12.97 15.73
CA ALA A 9 5.69 -12.49 14.36
C ALA A 9 4.31 -12.85 13.79
N SER A 10 3.85 -14.09 13.98
CA SER A 10 2.55 -14.53 13.47
C SER A 10 1.37 -13.80 14.12
N ARG A 11 1.45 -13.44 15.41
CA ARG A 11 0.42 -12.65 16.10
C ARG A 11 0.24 -11.25 15.55
N VAL A 12 1.30 -10.66 14.98
CA VAL A 12 1.29 -9.29 14.44
C VAL A 12 0.97 -9.26 12.95
N CYS A 13 1.07 -10.40 12.25
CA CYS A 13 0.70 -10.50 10.84
C CYS A 13 -0.82 -10.34 10.66
N GLY A 14 -1.23 -9.21 10.09
CA GLY A 14 -2.59 -9.02 9.56
C GLY A 14 -2.69 -9.38 8.08
N HIS A 15 -3.89 -9.34 7.51
CA HIS A 15 -4.14 -9.64 6.09
C HIS A 15 -3.29 -8.80 5.11
N GLU A 16 -2.99 -7.57 5.50
CA GLU A 16 -2.23 -6.60 4.70
C GLU A 16 -0.70 -6.73 4.86
N THR A 17 -0.22 -7.54 5.82
CA THR A 17 1.21 -7.64 6.15
C THR A 17 1.79 -8.95 5.63
N TYR A 18 2.81 -8.88 4.79
CA TYR A 18 3.53 -10.09 4.38
C TYR A 18 4.29 -10.66 5.57
N PHE A 19 4.21 -11.98 5.74
CA PHE A 19 4.88 -12.70 6.81
C PHE A 19 6.39 -12.43 6.83
N ASP A 20 7.02 -12.39 5.64
CA ASP A 20 8.46 -12.11 5.50
C ASP A 20 8.85 -10.71 6.00
N ILE A 21 7.97 -9.72 5.80
CA ILE A 21 8.16 -8.36 6.31
C ILE A 21 8.01 -8.35 7.83
N ALA A 22 7.01 -9.03 8.38
CA ALA A 22 6.86 -9.14 9.83
C ALA A 22 8.06 -9.85 10.47
N LEU A 23 8.57 -10.91 9.88
CA LEU A 23 9.80 -11.59 10.31
C LEU A 23 11.00 -10.63 10.35
N SER A 24 11.12 -9.75 9.35
CA SER A 24 12.18 -8.74 9.28
C SER A 24 12.15 -7.72 10.42
N TRP A 25 10.99 -7.50 11.06
CA TRP A 25 10.87 -6.61 12.22
C TRP A 25 11.48 -7.19 13.49
N TYR A 26 11.51 -8.53 13.61
CA TYR A 26 11.98 -9.22 14.81
C TYR A 26 13.38 -9.82 14.69
N SER A 27 13.83 -10.12 13.47
CA SER A 27 15.16 -10.70 13.24
C SER A 27 15.86 -10.04 12.05
N ARG A 28 17.11 -9.63 12.27
CA ARG A 28 18.03 -9.22 11.20
C ARG A 28 18.98 -10.34 10.76
N ARG A 29 18.97 -11.50 11.45
CA ARG A 29 19.78 -12.66 11.10
C ARG A 29 18.98 -13.55 10.15
N VAL A 30 19.31 -13.47 8.87
CA VAL A 30 18.71 -14.27 7.79
C VAL A 30 19.81 -15.15 7.20
N GLY A 31 19.56 -16.45 7.14
CA GLY A 31 20.41 -17.41 6.46
C GLY A 31 19.64 -18.02 5.30
N THR A 32 20.32 -18.26 4.18
CA THR A 32 19.75 -18.94 3.02
C THR A 32 20.32 -20.35 2.96
N SER A 33 19.42 -21.32 2.80
CA SER A 33 19.79 -22.72 2.59
C SER A 33 19.20 -23.16 1.27
N ILE A 34 20.02 -23.80 0.43
CA ILE A 34 19.57 -24.33 -0.86
C ILE A 34 18.81 -25.62 -0.57
N LEU A 35 17.50 -25.60 -0.77
CA LEU A 35 16.67 -26.79 -0.71
C LEU A 35 16.29 -27.18 -2.16
N PRO A 36 16.70 -28.35 -2.66
CA PRO A 36 16.28 -28.81 -3.98
C PRO A 36 14.79 -29.20 -3.92
N ILE A 37 13.92 -28.26 -4.28
CA ILE A 37 12.48 -28.48 -4.37
C ILE A 37 12.15 -28.87 -5.82
N LYS A 38 11.52 -30.03 -6.00
CA LYS A 38 10.96 -30.44 -7.29
C LYS A 38 9.50 -29.98 -7.38
N ASP A 39 9.24 -28.93 -8.15
CA ASP A 39 7.86 -28.52 -8.47
C ASP A 39 7.33 -29.36 -9.63
N ARG A 40 6.44 -30.28 -9.29
CA ARG A 40 5.79 -31.20 -10.24
C ARG A 40 5.00 -30.45 -11.33
N ARG A 41 4.42 -29.28 -11.02
CA ARG A 41 3.69 -28.44 -11.99
C ARG A 41 4.62 -27.85 -13.06
N PHE A 42 5.82 -27.44 -12.65
CA PHE A 42 6.81 -26.90 -13.56
C PHE A 42 7.44 -27.99 -14.43
N ILE A 43 7.69 -29.17 -13.85
CA ILE A 43 8.26 -30.33 -14.56
C ILE A 43 7.32 -30.80 -15.68
N GLU A 44 6.02 -30.89 -15.42
CA GLU A 44 5.02 -31.40 -16.38
C GLU A 44 4.59 -30.32 -17.40
N GLY A 45 4.40 -29.07 -16.96
CA GLY A 45 3.80 -28.02 -17.79
C GLY A 45 4.76 -26.97 -18.36
N LYS A 46 6.02 -26.92 -17.92
CA LYS A 46 7.03 -25.87 -18.23
C LYS A 46 6.54 -24.41 -18.09
N LYS A 47 5.41 -24.19 -17.43
CA LYS A 47 4.79 -22.88 -17.24
C LYS A 47 4.94 -22.46 -15.78
N SER A 48 5.56 -21.30 -15.56
CA SER A 48 5.53 -20.65 -14.26
C SER A 48 4.08 -20.26 -13.91
N GLY A 49 3.66 -20.51 -12.68
CA GLY A 49 2.36 -20.06 -12.17
C GLY A 49 2.23 -18.53 -12.04
N TYR A 50 3.35 -17.81 -12.16
CA TYR A 50 3.44 -16.36 -12.08
C TYR A 50 3.54 -15.73 -13.46
N SER A 51 2.63 -14.80 -13.76
CA SER A 51 2.80 -13.86 -14.86
C SER A 51 3.50 -12.58 -14.38
N LEU A 52 4.14 -11.84 -15.27
CA LEU A 52 4.73 -10.52 -14.97
C LEU A 52 3.74 -9.60 -14.23
N ARG A 53 2.47 -9.61 -14.64
CA ARG A 53 1.41 -8.82 -14.01
C ARG A 53 1.12 -9.26 -12.57
N LYS A 54 1.12 -10.57 -12.29
CA LYS A 54 0.97 -11.10 -10.92
C LYS A 54 2.19 -10.75 -10.07
N LEU A 55 3.39 -10.83 -10.64
CA LEU A 55 4.63 -10.50 -9.93
C LEU A 55 4.69 -9.01 -9.56
N MET A 56 4.33 -8.12 -10.48
CA MET A 56 4.20 -6.68 -10.21
C MET A 56 3.11 -6.38 -9.17
N SER A 57 1.99 -7.10 -9.20
CA SER A 57 0.95 -7.00 -8.16
C SER A 57 1.50 -7.42 -6.79
N HIS A 58 2.29 -8.51 -6.73
CA HIS A 58 2.95 -8.96 -5.50
C HIS A 58 3.98 -7.96 -4.99
N ALA A 59 4.88 -7.47 -5.85
CA ALA A 59 5.85 -6.45 -5.49
C ALA A 59 5.18 -5.18 -4.95
N ARG A 60 4.07 -4.74 -5.59
CA ARG A 60 3.28 -3.61 -5.09
C ARG A 60 2.74 -3.87 -3.70
N ARG A 61 2.14 -5.03 -3.43
CA ARG A 61 1.61 -5.35 -2.08
C ARG A 61 2.74 -5.47 -1.04
N LEU A 62 3.89 -6.01 -1.43
CA LEU A 62 5.08 -6.08 -0.57
C LEU A 62 5.54 -4.66 -0.17
N ILE A 63 5.61 -3.73 -1.12
CA ILE A 63 5.96 -2.31 -0.88
C ILE A 63 4.92 -1.64 0.04
N MET A 64 3.63 -1.89 -0.18
CA MET A 64 2.56 -1.35 0.68
C MET A 64 2.64 -1.89 2.11
N SER A 65 3.05 -3.15 2.28
CA SER A 65 3.32 -3.74 3.60
C SER A 65 4.60 -3.19 4.23
N SER A 66 5.58 -2.73 3.45
CA SER A 66 6.89 -2.28 3.92
C SER A 66 6.96 -0.77 4.14
N ARG A 67 6.19 -0.21 5.09
CA ARG A 67 6.28 1.20 5.55
C ARG A 67 6.22 2.32 4.47
N VAL A 68 6.10 2.00 3.18
CA VAL A 68 5.86 2.98 2.11
C VAL A 68 4.37 3.18 2.09
N LYS A 69 3.95 4.24 2.78
CA LYS A 69 2.55 4.65 2.91
C LYS A 69 1.98 4.77 1.50
N ALA A 70 1.14 3.81 1.14
CA ALA A 70 0.41 3.80 -0.11
C ALA A 70 -0.23 5.17 -0.27
N LEU A 71 0.09 5.93 -1.32
CA LEU A 71 -0.83 6.97 -1.76
C LEU A 71 -2.13 6.25 -2.14
N ARG A 72 -3.14 6.26 -1.27
CA ARG A 72 -4.51 5.87 -1.63
C ARG A 72 -5.10 6.94 -2.56
N ILE A 73 -6.33 6.72 -2.98
CA ILE A 73 -7.12 7.63 -3.83
C ILE A 73 -7.00 9.09 -3.35
N GLY A 74 -7.02 9.33 -2.03
CA GLY A 74 -6.86 10.66 -1.44
C GLY A 74 -5.51 11.32 -1.77
N GLY A 75 -4.40 10.60 -1.65
CA GLY A 75 -3.08 11.10 -2.01
C GLY A 75 -2.95 11.39 -3.52
N TYR A 76 -3.54 10.56 -4.38
CA TYR A 76 -3.59 10.83 -5.81
C TYR A 76 -4.41 12.09 -6.15
N LEU A 77 -5.53 12.32 -5.45
CA LEU A 77 -6.32 13.54 -5.59
C LEU A 77 -5.53 14.80 -5.20
N GLY A 78 -4.82 14.76 -4.08
CA GLY A 78 -3.97 15.87 -3.65
C GLY A 78 -2.82 16.13 -4.62
N LEU A 79 -2.18 15.07 -5.12
CA LEU A 79 -1.12 15.18 -6.12
C LEU A 79 -1.64 15.75 -7.44
N ALA A 80 -2.81 15.30 -7.90
CA ALA A 80 -3.45 15.84 -9.10
C ALA A 80 -3.78 17.33 -8.92
N ALA A 81 -4.36 17.74 -7.79
CA ALA A 81 -4.64 19.13 -7.50
C ALA A 81 -3.38 20.00 -7.49
N MET A 82 -2.30 19.52 -6.87
CA MET A 82 -0.99 20.20 -6.89
C MET A 82 -0.45 20.31 -8.31
N PHE A 83 -0.52 19.25 -9.10
CA PHE A 83 -0.07 19.25 -10.50
C PHE A 83 -0.87 20.24 -11.35
N PHE A 84 -2.19 20.29 -11.21
CA PHE A 84 -3.04 21.29 -11.87
C PHE A 84 -2.67 22.72 -11.43
N GLY A 85 -2.42 22.93 -10.14
CA GLY A 85 -2.05 24.24 -9.64
C GLY A 85 -0.71 24.74 -10.20
N PHE A 86 0.30 23.86 -10.24
CA PHE A 86 1.61 24.17 -10.80
C PHE A 86 1.59 24.35 -12.32
N THR A 87 0.85 23.52 -13.05
CA THR A 87 0.74 23.66 -14.52
C THR A 87 0.02 24.95 -14.91
N PHE A 88 -1.04 25.32 -14.19
CA PHE A 88 -1.71 26.60 -14.41
C PHE A 88 -0.82 27.81 -14.05
N ALA A 89 -0.12 27.74 -12.92
CA ALA A 89 0.85 28.77 -12.54
C ALA A 89 1.97 28.93 -13.57
N ALA A 90 2.50 27.82 -14.10
CA ALA A 90 3.50 27.84 -15.16
C ALA A 90 2.96 28.43 -16.46
N TYR A 91 1.71 28.10 -16.83
CA TYR A 91 1.04 28.68 -17.99
C TYR A 91 0.95 30.21 -17.89
N VAL A 92 0.50 30.72 -16.74
CA VAL A 92 0.41 32.18 -16.50
C VAL A 92 1.80 32.82 -16.52
N ALA A 93 2.80 32.20 -15.89
CA ALA A 93 4.17 32.72 -15.87
C ALA A 93 4.79 32.81 -17.27
N VAL A 94 4.63 31.77 -18.09
CA VAL A 94 5.10 31.74 -19.48
C VAL A 94 4.40 32.82 -20.30
N ARG A 95 3.08 32.96 -20.16
CA ARG A 95 2.31 33.96 -20.90
C ARG A 95 2.72 35.38 -20.55
N GLU A 96 2.93 35.68 -19.27
CA GLU A 96 3.41 36.98 -18.81
C GLU A 96 4.83 37.27 -19.32
N PHE A 97 5.71 36.27 -19.34
CA PHE A 97 7.10 36.44 -19.77
C PHE A 97 7.23 36.72 -21.28
N PHE A 98 6.47 36.01 -22.12
CA PHE A 98 6.52 36.20 -23.58
C PHE A 98 5.64 37.34 -24.09
N HIS A 99 4.58 37.70 -23.35
CA HIS A 99 3.66 38.79 -23.71
C HIS A 99 3.48 39.73 -22.52
N PRO A 100 4.45 40.62 -22.26
CA PRO A 100 4.37 41.58 -21.16
C PRO A 100 3.13 42.47 -21.36
N GLY A 101 2.22 42.49 -20.38
CA GLY A 101 0.96 43.24 -20.47
C GLY A 101 -0.24 42.49 -21.05
N ALA A 102 -0.13 41.17 -21.28
CA ALA A 102 -1.26 40.32 -21.67
C ALA A 102 -2.42 40.35 -20.65
N PHE A 103 -2.15 40.74 -19.41
CA PHE A 103 -3.12 40.96 -18.36
C PHE A 103 -3.11 42.45 -17.99
N MET A 104 -4.22 43.15 -18.24
CA MET A 104 -4.31 44.62 -18.09
C MET A 104 -4.14 45.12 -16.64
N ALA A 105 -4.26 44.23 -15.65
CA ALA A 105 -4.14 44.55 -14.24
C ALA A 105 -2.74 44.25 -13.71
N ARG A 106 -2.00 45.29 -13.31
CA ARG A 106 -0.66 45.17 -12.73
C ARG A 106 -0.69 44.34 -11.44
N GLY A 107 0.17 43.31 -11.35
CA GLY A 107 0.29 42.46 -10.16
C GLY A 107 -0.69 41.28 -10.09
N TRP A 108 -1.64 41.17 -11.03
CA TRP A 108 -2.59 40.06 -11.10
C TRP A 108 -1.87 38.72 -11.32
N SER A 109 -0.89 38.69 -12.23
CA SER A 109 -0.13 37.51 -12.62
C SER A 109 0.65 36.91 -11.43
N SER A 110 1.32 37.75 -10.63
CA SER A 110 2.02 37.32 -9.42
C SER A 110 1.07 36.82 -8.33
N LEU A 111 -0.11 37.44 -8.19
CA LEU A 111 -1.10 37.08 -7.19
C LEU A 111 -1.71 35.72 -7.51
N ILE A 112 -2.11 35.48 -8.76
CA ILE A 112 -2.72 34.21 -9.18
C ILE A 112 -1.71 33.07 -9.14
N ILE A 113 -0.44 33.30 -9.54
CA ILE A 113 0.63 32.30 -9.46
C ILE A 113 0.85 31.88 -8.01
N SER A 114 1.05 32.86 -7.11
CA SER A 114 1.25 32.61 -5.68
C SER A 114 0.07 31.82 -5.09
N ASN A 115 -1.16 32.29 -5.33
CA ASN A 115 -2.35 31.65 -4.80
C ASN A 115 -2.52 30.21 -5.30
N MET A 116 -2.26 29.96 -6.58
CA MET A 116 -2.42 28.64 -7.18
C MET A 116 -1.38 27.63 -6.68
N VAL A 117 -0.12 28.07 -6.52
CA VAL A 117 0.96 27.25 -5.95
C VAL A 117 0.68 26.92 -4.49
N PHE A 118 0.35 27.92 -3.66
CA PHE A 118 0.07 27.68 -2.24
C PHE A 118 -1.19 26.83 -2.05
N SER A 119 -2.27 27.10 -2.79
CA SER A 119 -3.50 26.31 -2.71
C SER A 119 -3.28 24.85 -3.13
N GLY A 120 -2.53 24.61 -4.21
CA GLY A 120 -2.16 23.26 -4.64
C GLY A 120 -1.33 22.52 -3.59
N MET A 121 -0.36 23.21 -2.97
CA MET A 121 0.47 22.63 -1.90
C MET A 121 -0.34 22.33 -0.63
N ILE A 122 -1.25 23.23 -0.23
CA ILE A 122 -2.14 23.02 0.91
C ILE A 122 -3.05 21.81 0.68
N LEU A 123 -3.67 21.69 -0.50
CA LEU A 123 -4.51 20.54 -0.86
C LEU A 123 -3.73 19.22 -0.80
N PHE A 124 -2.50 19.21 -1.32
CA PHE A 124 -1.62 18.04 -1.23
C PHE A 124 -1.32 17.64 0.23
N LEU A 125 -0.98 18.60 1.08
CA LEU A 125 -0.70 18.35 2.50
C LEU A 125 -1.94 17.85 3.25
N ILE A 126 -3.12 18.43 2.99
CA ILE A 126 -4.39 17.99 3.59
C ILE A 126 -4.73 16.57 3.15
N SER A 127 -4.57 16.24 1.87
CA SER A 127 -4.78 14.88 1.35
C SER A 127 -3.87 13.87 2.03
N ALA A 128 -2.59 14.20 2.21
CA ALA A 128 -1.65 13.34 2.94
C ALA A 128 -2.05 13.17 4.42
N ALA A 129 -2.49 14.25 5.09
CA ALA A 129 -2.95 14.20 6.48
C ALA A 129 -4.21 13.34 6.65
N LEU A 130 -5.22 13.50 5.77
CA LEU A 130 -6.45 12.70 5.75
C LEU A 130 -6.17 11.21 5.51
N GLU A 131 -5.20 10.90 4.65
CA GLU A 131 -4.74 9.55 4.43
C GLU A 131 -4.17 8.92 5.71
N TYR A 132 -3.31 9.64 6.43
CA TYR A 132 -2.81 9.15 7.72
C TYR A 132 -3.90 8.98 8.75
N LEU A 133 -4.80 9.95 8.87
CA LEU A 133 -5.92 9.90 9.79
C LEU A 133 -6.81 8.69 9.51
N SER A 134 -7.10 8.41 8.24
CA SER A 134 -7.90 7.24 7.83
C SER A 134 -7.27 5.93 8.27
N ILE A 135 -5.94 5.79 8.13
CA ILE A 135 -5.22 4.60 8.59
C ILE A 135 -5.29 4.48 10.12
N LEU A 136 -5.12 5.59 10.83
CA LEU A 136 -5.20 5.63 12.29
C LEU A 136 -6.60 5.21 12.78
N VAL A 137 -7.66 5.76 12.17
CA VAL A 137 -9.06 5.42 12.50
C VAL A 137 -9.34 3.95 12.24
N LEU A 138 -8.92 3.41 11.08
CA LEU A 138 -9.11 1.99 10.77
C LEU A 138 -8.40 1.07 11.78
N ARG A 139 -7.23 1.47 12.29
CA ARG A 139 -6.52 0.73 13.35
C ARG A 139 -7.19 0.91 14.71
N ALA A 140 -7.74 2.08 15.01
CA ALA A 140 -8.42 2.38 16.26
C ALA A 140 -9.79 1.67 16.40
N GLN A 141 -10.45 1.35 15.27
CA GLN A 141 -11.75 0.66 15.27
C GLN A 141 -11.71 -0.76 15.87
N GLY A 142 -10.54 -1.34 16.16
CA GLY A 142 -10.42 -2.56 16.96
C GLY A 142 -11.06 -3.82 16.36
N LYS A 143 -11.45 -3.80 15.08
CA LYS A 143 -12.03 -4.98 14.42
C LYS A 143 -10.96 -6.09 14.35
N PRO A 144 -11.22 -7.28 14.93
CA PRO A 144 -10.26 -8.37 14.90
C PRO A 144 -10.08 -8.85 13.46
N THR A 145 -8.84 -9.14 13.07
CA THR A 145 -8.49 -9.59 11.71
C THR A 145 -9.09 -10.96 11.38
N PHE A 146 -9.27 -11.79 12.39
CA PHE A 146 -9.93 -13.09 12.32
C PHE A 146 -10.57 -13.39 13.68
N PHE A 147 -11.62 -14.20 13.66
CA PHE A 147 -12.23 -14.77 14.85
C PHE A 147 -12.25 -16.28 14.68
N VAL A 148 -11.65 -17.01 15.62
CA VAL A 148 -11.67 -18.48 15.61
C VAL A 148 -12.94 -18.92 16.33
N ILE A 149 -13.74 -19.71 15.66
CA ILE A 149 -14.94 -20.34 16.22
C ILE A 149 -14.57 -21.78 16.52
N ASP A 150 -14.74 -22.20 17.76
CA ASP A 150 -14.65 -23.62 18.10
C ASP A 150 -15.83 -24.35 17.46
N ARG A 151 -15.51 -25.39 16.67
CA ARG A 151 -16.44 -26.20 15.89
C ARG A 151 -16.42 -27.66 16.35
N SER A 152 -15.80 -27.95 17.50
CA SER A 152 -15.63 -29.31 18.01
C SER A 152 -16.96 -30.03 18.25
N ASP A 153 -18.03 -29.26 18.54
CA ASP A 153 -19.37 -29.77 18.77
C ASP A 153 -20.20 -30.01 17.48
N ASP A 154 -19.70 -29.59 16.29
CA ASP A 154 -20.41 -29.79 15.03
C ASP A 154 -20.34 -31.27 14.60
N VAL A 155 -21.40 -32.02 14.88
CA VAL A 155 -21.53 -33.47 14.60
C VAL A 155 -21.22 -33.82 13.13
N VAL A 156 -21.66 -32.99 12.19
CA VAL A 156 -21.46 -33.18 10.74
C VAL A 156 -20.00 -33.04 10.33
N ILE A 157 -19.27 -32.11 10.95
CA ILE A 157 -17.84 -31.90 10.67
C ILE A 157 -17.03 -33.03 11.32
N ALA A 158 -17.41 -33.43 12.53
CA ALA A 158 -16.77 -34.53 13.25
C ALA A 158 -16.92 -35.87 12.51
N SER A 159 -18.06 -36.13 11.86
CA SER A 159 -18.24 -37.34 11.04
C SER A 159 -17.39 -37.29 9.76
N TYR A 160 -17.38 -36.15 9.05
CA TYR A 160 -16.56 -35.96 7.85
C TYR A 160 -15.06 -36.13 8.11
N LEU A 161 -14.55 -35.56 9.21
CA LEU A 161 -13.13 -35.68 9.56
C LEU A 161 -12.73 -37.11 9.95
N ARG A 162 -13.64 -37.88 10.56
CA ARG A 162 -13.40 -39.31 10.84
C ARG A 162 -13.35 -40.13 9.57
N GLU A 163 -14.22 -39.87 8.60
CA GLU A 163 -14.19 -40.55 7.29
C GLU A 163 -12.91 -40.24 6.51
N LEU A 164 -12.39 -39.01 6.57
CA LEU A 164 -11.15 -38.64 5.88
C LEU A 164 -9.88 -39.24 6.51
N ALA A 165 -9.96 -39.62 7.79
CA ALA A 165 -8.86 -40.21 8.55
C ALA A 165 -8.84 -41.74 8.50
N ALA A 166 -9.89 -42.37 7.96
CA ALA A 166 -10.01 -43.80 7.70
C ALA A 166 -9.45 -44.16 6.32
#